data_AF-A0A2X3F013-F1
#
_entry.id   AF-A0A2X3F013-F1
#
_cell.length_a   1.000
_cell.length_b   1.000
_cell.length_c   1.000
_cell.angle_alpha   90.00
_cell.angle_beta   90.00
_cell.angle_gamma   90.00
#
_symmetry.space_group_name_H-M   'P 1'
#
loop_
_entity.id
_entity.type
_entity.pdbx_description
1 polymer ?
#
loop_
_entity_poly.entity_id
_entity_poly.type
_entity_poly.pdbx_seq_one_letter_code
_entity_poly.pdbx_strand_id
1 'polypeptide(L)'
;MCRVAQIFSSLQTAFGGTRAGDFSRNNRVYHVVMQNEMQWRERAEQISELYVRSRDGERVRLSNLVTITPTVGAPFIQQYNQFPSVSVSGSAAEGVSSRTAMAAMEQILQAHLPPGYDYAWRRDLLAGAADR
;
A
#
# COMPACT_ATOMS: atom_id res chain seq x y z
N MET A 1 -20.14 -23.86 -14.15
CA MET A 1 -19.45 -22.56 -14.45
C MET A 1 -19.22 -21.74 -13.17
N CYS A 2 -18.00 -21.28 -12.88
CA CYS A 2 -17.70 -20.42 -11.71
C CYS A 2 -18.05 -18.94 -11.97
N ARG A 3 -18.65 -18.24 -10.99
CA ARG A 3 -18.87 -16.78 -11.09
C ARG A 3 -17.61 -16.03 -10.68
N VAL A 4 -17.28 -14.97 -11.41
CA VAL A 4 -16.15 -14.08 -11.09
C VAL A 4 -16.21 -13.56 -9.65
N ALA A 5 -17.39 -13.17 -9.17
CA ALA A 5 -17.59 -12.72 -7.79
C ALA A 5 -17.22 -13.79 -6.73
N GLN A 6 -17.43 -15.09 -7.02
CA GLN A 6 -17.03 -16.15 -6.10
C GLN A 6 -15.52 -16.32 -6.06
N ILE A 7 -14.83 -16.17 -7.19
CA ILE A 7 -13.37 -16.18 -7.26
C ILE A 7 -12.79 -15.07 -6.38
N PHE A 8 -13.26 -13.83 -6.56
CA PHE A 8 -12.82 -12.69 -5.74
C PHE A 8 -13.14 -12.87 -4.25
N SER A 9 -14.34 -13.34 -3.91
CA SER A 9 -14.72 -13.61 -2.51
C SER A 9 -13.83 -14.65 -1.85
N SER A 10 -13.48 -15.74 -2.56
CA SER A 10 -12.57 -16.76 -2.06
C SER A 10 -11.15 -16.22 -1.87
N LEU A 11 -10.64 -15.42 -2.82
CA LEU A 11 -9.34 -14.76 -2.69
C LEU A 11 -9.30 -13.78 -1.51
N GLN A 12 -10.34 -12.95 -1.37
CA GLN A 12 -10.46 -11.99 -0.27
C GLN A 12 -10.48 -12.71 1.08
N THR A 13 -11.30 -13.75 1.22
CA THR A 13 -11.38 -14.52 2.46
C THR A 13 -10.04 -15.19 2.77
N ALA A 14 -9.40 -15.84 1.81
CA ALA A 14 -8.15 -16.57 2.03
C ALA A 14 -6.97 -15.66 2.41
N PHE A 15 -6.75 -14.57 1.66
CA PHE A 15 -5.54 -13.75 1.79
C PHE A 15 -5.76 -12.42 2.53
N GLY A 16 -6.86 -11.72 2.23
CA GLY A 16 -7.18 -10.42 2.83
C GLY A 16 -7.93 -10.50 4.16
N GLY A 17 -8.55 -11.65 4.43
CA GLY A 17 -9.51 -11.81 5.52
C GLY A 17 -10.87 -11.19 5.17
N THR A 18 -11.94 -11.83 5.65
CA THR A 18 -13.29 -11.27 5.56
C THR A 18 -13.93 -11.21 6.95
N ARG A 19 -14.64 -10.11 7.23
CA ARG A 19 -15.41 -10.00 8.46
C ARG A 19 -16.66 -10.88 8.35
N ALA A 20 -16.77 -11.86 9.24
CA ALA A 20 -17.93 -12.73 9.33
C ALA A 20 -19.05 -12.12 10.20
N GLY A 21 -18.67 -11.24 11.12
CA GLY A 21 -19.59 -10.58 12.04
C GLY A 21 -18.85 -10.14 13.30
N ASP A 22 -19.60 -9.94 14.38
CA ASP A 22 -19.09 -9.55 15.68
C ASP A 22 -19.64 -10.45 16.77
N PHE A 23 -18.91 -10.57 17.88
CA PHE A 23 -19.44 -11.17 19.10
C PHE A 23 -19.13 -10.29 20.32
N SER A 24 -20.00 -10.33 21.32
CA SER A 24 -19.82 -9.59 22.57
C SER A 24 -19.36 -10.52 23.68
N ARG A 25 -18.34 -10.10 24.44
CA ARG A 25 -17.86 -10.80 25.64
C ARG A 25 -17.32 -9.78 26.64
N ASN A 26 -17.71 -9.89 27.91
CA ASN A 26 -17.24 -8.99 28.98
C ASN A 26 -17.45 -7.50 28.65
N ASN A 27 -18.62 -7.16 28.11
CA ASN A 27 -18.98 -5.79 27.70
C ASN A 27 -18.02 -5.18 26.65
N ARG A 28 -17.35 -6.03 25.87
CA ARG A 28 -16.52 -5.66 24.72
C ARG A 28 -17.02 -6.36 23.47
N VAL A 29 -17.04 -5.63 22.35
CA VAL A 29 -17.38 -6.17 21.04
C VAL A 29 -16.09 -6.55 20.31
N TYR A 30 -16.04 -7.77 19.79
CA TYR A 30 -14.91 -8.31 19.05
C TYR A 30 -15.33 -8.61 17.62
N HIS A 31 -14.45 -8.28 16.66
CA HIS A 31 -14.65 -8.62 15.26
C HIS A 31 -14.23 -10.06 14.98
N VAL A 32 -15.09 -10.81 14.30
CA VAL A 32 -14.78 -12.15 13.79
C VAL A 32 -14.28 -12.01 12.36
N VAL A 33 -13.01 -12.35 12.15
CA VAL A 33 -12.39 -12.37 10.82
C VAL A 33 -12.11 -13.82 10.43
N MET A 34 -12.58 -14.23 9.25
CA MET A 34 -12.20 -15.50 8.63
C MET A 34 -11.05 -15.25 7.68
N GLN A 35 -9.98 -16.03 7.84
CA GLN A 35 -8.79 -15.97 7.00
C GLN A 35 -8.10 -17.33 7.00
N ASN A 36 -7.30 -17.61 5.96
CA ASN A 36 -6.39 -18.75 6.02
C ASN A 36 -5.30 -18.52 7.07
N GLU A 37 -4.83 -19.61 7.68
CA GLU A 37 -3.64 -19.58 8.53
C GLU A 37 -2.43 -19.06 7.75
N MET A 38 -1.48 -18.47 8.47
CA MET A 38 -0.34 -17.75 7.89
C MET A 38 0.43 -18.58 6.86
N GLN A 39 0.73 -19.84 7.20
CA GLN A 39 1.46 -20.78 6.33
C GLN A 39 0.80 -21.03 4.96
N TRP A 40 -0.49 -20.70 4.78
CA TRP A 40 -1.26 -20.88 3.54
C TRP A 40 -1.50 -19.56 2.78
N ARG A 41 -0.86 -18.46 3.19
CA ARG A 41 -1.01 -17.14 2.55
C ARG A 41 0.26 -16.28 2.50
N GLU A 42 1.42 -16.90 2.67
CA GLU A 42 2.74 -16.25 2.63
C GLU A 42 3.25 -16.02 1.21
N ARG A 43 2.80 -16.85 0.25
CA ARG A 43 3.34 -16.87 -1.11
C ARG A 43 2.24 -16.78 -2.15
N ALA A 44 2.51 -16.05 -3.23
CA ALA A 44 1.53 -15.84 -4.30
C ALA A 44 1.09 -17.17 -4.95
N GLU A 45 2.00 -18.14 -5.07
CA GLU A 45 1.72 -19.45 -5.67
C GLU A 45 0.60 -20.21 -4.92
N GLN A 46 0.37 -19.90 -3.65
CA GLN A 46 -0.67 -20.55 -2.83
C GLN A 46 -2.08 -20.22 -3.30
N ILE A 47 -2.25 -19.15 -4.11
CA ILE A 47 -3.51 -18.88 -4.81
C ILE A 47 -3.90 -20.07 -5.69
N SER A 48 -2.94 -20.76 -6.29
CA SER A 48 -3.16 -21.90 -7.19
C SER A 48 -3.67 -23.16 -6.46
N GLU A 49 -3.53 -23.21 -5.14
CA GLU A 49 -3.94 -24.33 -4.28
C GLU A 49 -5.39 -24.19 -3.79
N LEU A 50 -5.98 -23.00 -3.91
CA LEU A 50 -7.35 -22.73 -3.49
C LEU A 50 -8.38 -23.40 -4.41
N TYR A 51 -9.50 -23.75 -3.81
CA TYR A 51 -10.68 -24.26 -4.49
C TYR A 51 -11.83 -23.28 -4.36
N VAL A 52 -12.55 -23.07 -5.45
CA VAL A 52 -13.79 -22.29 -5.49
C VAL A 52 -14.92 -23.22 -5.89
N ARG A 53 -16.09 -23.04 -5.28
CA ARG A 53 -17.29 -23.77 -5.67
C ARG A 53 -17.88 -23.15 -6.94
N SER A 54 -18.13 -23.98 -7.95
CA SER A 54 -18.85 -23.60 -9.16
C SER A 54 -20.35 -23.41 -8.88
N ARG A 55 -21.09 -22.84 -9.83
CA ARG A 55 -22.57 -22.76 -9.76
C ARG A 55 -23.23 -24.13 -9.58
N ASP A 56 -22.58 -25.17 -10.08
CA ASP A 56 -23.07 -26.54 -10.10
C ASP A 56 -22.64 -27.32 -8.84
N GLY A 57 -22.01 -26.63 -7.88
CA GLY A 57 -21.56 -27.19 -6.60
C GLY A 57 -20.17 -27.84 -6.63
N GLU A 58 -19.59 -28.00 -7.82
CA GLU A 58 -18.29 -28.63 -8.01
C GLU A 58 -17.14 -27.77 -7.45
N ARG A 59 -16.10 -28.42 -6.92
CA ARG A 59 -14.89 -27.71 -6.49
C ARG A 59 -13.93 -27.58 -7.67
N VAL A 60 -13.67 -26.35 -8.08
CA VAL A 60 -12.73 -26.04 -9.16
C VAL A 60 -11.48 -25.40 -8.56
N ARG A 61 -10.31 -25.94 -8.90
CA ARG A 61 -9.04 -25.39 -8.44
C ARG A 61 -8.75 -24.07 -9.17
N LEU A 62 -8.28 -23.06 -8.45
CA LEU A 62 -8.05 -21.72 -9.03
C LEU A 62 -6.99 -21.71 -10.13
N SER A 63 -5.99 -22.60 -10.12
CA SER A 63 -5.01 -22.70 -11.22
C SER A 63 -5.64 -22.98 -12.60
N ASN A 64 -6.85 -23.53 -12.65
CA ASN A 64 -7.57 -23.73 -13.92
C ASN A 64 -8.29 -22.47 -14.41
N LEU A 65 -8.33 -21.41 -13.59
CA LEU A 65 -9.15 -20.22 -13.80
C LEU A 65 -8.34 -18.92 -13.81
N VAL A 66 -7.18 -18.87 -13.17
CA VAL A 66 -6.36 -17.66 -13.02
C VAL A 66 -4.89 -17.90 -13.38
N THR A 67 -4.23 -16.86 -13.88
CA THR A 67 -2.78 -16.83 -14.11
C THR A 67 -2.16 -15.78 -13.18
N ILE A 68 -1.06 -16.14 -12.54
CA ILE A 68 -0.34 -15.25 -11.62
C ILE A 68 0.83 -14.64 -12.40
N THR A 69 0.93 -13.31 -12.40
CA THR A 69 2.00 -12.57 -13.08
C THR A 69 2.65 -11.60 -12.09
N PRO A 70 3.91 -11.82 -11.69
CA PRO A 70 4.65 -10.87 -10.88
C PRO A 70 4.85 -9.54 -11.62
N THR A 71 4.66 -8.42 -10.92
CA THR A 71 4.90 -7.07 -11.44
C THR A 71 5.49 -6.17 -10.35
N VAL A 72 6.16 -5.11 -10.77
CA VAL A 72 6.70 -4.08 -9.88
C VAL A 72 5.80 -2.86 -9.93
N GLY A 73 5.49 -2.29 -8.77
CA GLY A 73 4.68 -1.08 -8.64
C GLY A 73 4.99 -0.33 -7.36
N ALA A 74 4.64 0.96 -7.31
CA ALA A 74 4.79 1.76 -6.11
C ALA A 74 3.81 1.24 -5.02
N PRO A 75 4.27 0.96 -3.79
CA PRO A 75 3.40 0.45 -2.73
C PRO A 75 2.37 1.47 -2.25
N PHE A 76 2.66 2.75 -2.46
CA PHE A 76 1.75 3.88 -2.25
C PHE A 76 2.10 4.99 -3.24
N ILE A 77 1.08 5.78 -3.60
CA ILE A 77 1.26 7.00 -4.40
C ILE A 77 1.07 8.17 -3.44
N GLN A 78 2.14 8.90 -3.14
CA GLN A 78 2.02 10.14 -2.37
C GLN A 78 1.46 11.23 -3.27
N GLN A 79 0.62 12.09 -2.70
CA GLN A 79 0.09 13.26 -3.39
C GLN A 79 0.28 14.51 -2.55
N TYR A 80 0.62 15.62 -3.21
CA TYR A 80 0.65 16.94 -2.63
C TYR A 80 -0.15 17.88 -3.52
N ASN A 81 -1.12 18.60 -2.95
CA ASN A 81 -2.07 19.44 -3.69
C ASN A 81 -2.74 18.71 -4.88
N GLN A 82 -3.11 17.43 -4.67
CA GLN A 82 -3.75 16.55 -5.68
C GLN A 82 -2.85 16.12 -6.85
N PHE A 83 -1.55 16.43 -6.80
CA PHE A 83 -0.57 15.95 -7.77
C PHE A 83 0.27 14.81 -7.18
N PRO A 84 0.54 13.74 -7.93
CA PRO A 84 1.53 12.74 -7.54
C PRO A 84 2.87 13.41 -7.22
N SER A 85 3.39 13.14 -6.04
CA SER A 85 4.55 13.85 -5.49
C SER A 85 5.52 12.89 -4.85
N VAL A 86 6.78 13.31 -4.73
CA VAL A 86 7.78 12.63 -3.89
C VAL A 86 8.18 13.61 -2.79
N SER A 87 8.07 13.18 -1.53
CA SER A 87 8.56 13.98 -0.41
C SER A 87 10.07 13.81 -0.26
N VAL A 88 10.80 14.92 -0.33
CA VAL A 88 12.23 14.99 0.00
C VAL A 88 12.37 15.78 1.29
N SER A 89 13.00 15.19 2.30
CA SER A 89 13.31 15.84 3.57
C SER A 89 14.82 15.97 3.75
N GLY A 90 15.23 16.96 4.52
CA GLY A 90 16.64 17.25 4.79
C GLY A 90 16.79 18.27 5.90
N SER A 91 18.03 18.58 6.26
CA SER A 91 18.36 19.62 7.23
C SER A 91 19.48 20.49 6.72
N ALA A 92 19.63 21.68 7.29
CA ALA A 92 20.80 22.51 7.03
C ALA A 92 22.07 21.82 7.55
N ALA A 93 23.20 22.06 6.88
CA ALA A 93 24.51 21.68 7.38
C ALA A 93 24.85 22.46 8.67
N GLU A 94 25.79 21.94 9.45
CA GLU A 94 26.23 22.60 10.69
C GLU A 94 26.75 24.02 10.40
N GLY A 95 26.34 24.99 11.23
CA GLY A 95 26.69 26.40 11.06
C GLY A 95 25.99 27.12 9.91
N VAL A 96 25.09 26.46 9.17
CA VAL A 96 24.35 27.04 8.04
C VAL A 96 22.89 27.27 8.41
N SER A 97 22.36 28.44 8.06
CA SER A 97 20.95 28.76 8.31
C SER A 97 20.01 27.93 7.42
N SER A 98 18.81 27.63 7.92
CA SER A 98 17.76 26.96 7.13
C SER A 98 17.41 27.72 5.85
N ARG A 99 17.42 29.05 5.88
CA ARG A 99 17.22 29.90 4.68
C ARG A 99 18.30 29.65 3.62
N THR A 100 19.56 29.57 4.04
CA THR A 100 20.69 29.29 3.13
C THR A 100 20.56 27.89 2.54
N ALA A 101 20.16 26.90 3.34
CA ALA A 101 19.92 25.54 2.85
C ALA A 101 18.76 25.47 1.85
N MET A 102 17.66 26.19 2.11
CA MET A 102 16.54 26.28 1.16
C MET A 102 16.95 26.94 -0.15
N ALA A 103 17.72 28.03 -0.11
CA ALA A 103 18.21 28.70 -1.31
C ALA A 103 19.13 27.79 -2.15
N ALA A 104 19.99 27.00 -1.50
CA ALA A 104 20.82 26.00 -2.19
C ALA A 104 19.97 24.91 -2.85
N MET A 105 18.92 24.45 -2.17
CA MET A 105 18.00 23.46 -2.74
C MET A 105 17.20 24.02 -3.93
N GLU A 106 16.80 25.29 -3.89
CA GLU A 106 16.16 25.97 -5.03
C GLU A 106 17.07 26.00 -6.27
N GLN A 107 18.37 26.26 -6.08
CA GLN A 107 19.34 26.24 -7.18
C GLN A 107 19.47 24.84 -7.80
N ILE A 108 19.50 23.80 -6.97
CA ILE A 108 19.55 22.40 -7.42
C ILE A 108 18.30 22.05 -8.22
N LEU A 109 17.12 22.43 -7.72
CA LEU A 109 15.85 22.19 -8.41
C LEU A 109 15.80 22.93 -9.75
N GLN A 110 16.22 24.19 -9.80
CA GLN A 110 16.28 24.94 -11.07
C GLN A 110 17.22 24.30 -12.10
N ALA A 111 18.32 23.71 -11.66
CA ALA A 111 19.30 23.08 -12.54
C ALA A 111 18.90 21.68 -13.02
N HIS A 112 18.15 20.93 -12.21
CA HIS A 112 17.94 19.49 -12.43
C HIS A 112 16.48 19.05 -12.55
N LEU A 113 15.50 19.92 -12.27
CA LEU A 113 14.10 19.54 -12.35
C LEU A 113 13.66 19.44 -13.83
N PRO A 114 13.20 18.26 -14.28
CA PRO A 114 12.77 18.10 -15.66
C PRO A 114 11.50 18.93 -15.96
N PRO A 115 11.27 19.30 -17.23
CA PRO A 115 10.02 19.95 -17.63
C PRO A 115 8.78 19.14 -17.22
N GLY A 116 7.75 19.82 -16.74
CA GLY A 116 6.50 19.19 -16.28
C GLY A 116 6.48 18.79 -14.80
N TYR A 117 7.59 18.98 -14.08
CA TYR A 117 7.64 18.86 -12.63
C TYR A 117 7.64 20.24 -11.97
N ASP A 118 7.01 20.33 -10.82
CA ASP A 118 7.00 21.51 -9.95
C ASP A 118 7.38 21.08 -8.53
N TYR A 119 7.69 22.04 -7.67
CA TYR A 119 8.05 21.80 -6.28
C TYR A 119 7.29 22.72 -5.34
N ALA A 120 7.04 22.23 -4.13
CA ALA A 120 6.39 23.02 -3.09
C ALA A 120 7.03 22.76 -1.73
N TRP A 121 7.10 23.80 -0.92
CA TRP A 121 7.70 23.76 0.40
C TRP A 121 6.67 23.41 1.47
N ARG A 122 6.95 22.37 2.27
CA ARG A 122 6.19 22.05 3.48
C ARG A 122 7.03 22.35 4.71
N ARG A 123 6.54 23.27 5.56
CA ARG A 123 7.28 23.83 6.69
C ARG A 123 7.61 22.83 7.81
N ASP A 124 6.89 21.71 7.95
CA ASP A 124 7.15 20.74 9.03
C ASP A 124 8.34 19.81 8.77
N LEU A 125 8.80 19.66 7.52
CA LEU A 125 9.84 18.69 7.15
C LEU A 125 11.28 19.22 7.34
N LEU A 126 11.44 20.44 7.87
CA LEU A 126 12.73 21.06 8.22
C LEU A 126 12.91 21.25 9.74
N ALA A 127 11.97 20.78 10.58
CA ALA A 127 11.96 21.04 12.02
C ALA A 127 12.84 20.06 12.83
N GLY A 128 14.06 19.78 12.38
CA GLY A 128 14.99 18.87 13.05
C GLY A 128 16.34 19.47 13.46
N ALA A 129 16.68 20.69 13.03
CA ALA A 129 17.99 21.27 13.32
C ALA A 129 17.89 22.79 13.54
N ALA A 130 17.82 23.18 14.81
CA ALA A 130 18.26 24.45 15.41
C ALA A 130 17.27 24.94 16.48
N ASP A 131 17.38 24.38 17.67
CA ASP A 131 17.15 25.15 18.90
C ASP A 131 18.31 24.86 19.87
N ARG A 132 19.36 25.67 19.73
CA ARG A 132 20.31 26.09 20.77
C ARG A 132 20.89 27.43 20.37
#